data_AF-A0A672L6R9-F1
#
_entry.id   AF-A0A672L6R9-F1
#
_cell.length_a   1.000
_cell.length_b   1.000
_cell.length_c   1.000
_cell.angle_alpha   90.00
_cell.angle_beta   90.00
_cell.angle_gamma   90.00
#
_symmetry.space_group_name_H-M   'P 1'
#
loop_
_entity.id
_entity.type
_entity.pdbx_description
1 polymer ?
#
loop_
_entity_poly.entity_id
_entity_poly.type
_entity_poly.pdbx_seq_one_letter_code
_entity_poly.pdbx_strand_id
1 'polypeptide(L)'
;MGVKGLQYFMEGCCPDSCVPVDLKQMAVDHVKAHPDSAATVVVDGMACLRYWYRCQAWVHGGQWQEYMHILQEFLDAFTAADIRLVFFFDGTVEEQKRAEWVKRRLRVNQDIARIFQHIKTHGQQPNSRDLFCLPSGLATFSRFALKSLGQESRCSVREGDYEISDYALSHNCMGILGQDTDFVIYNTVPYLSINKLNLNNMTTVLFSRERLCHVLKLHMTDLPLLACLLGNDVVPEQQMERLRNSALASYRMKHKQVQGDKVYAVADFISVHHPSSEGTFGVSSLSLVEAEKEALEKGIRLYLLTGQMSPWLESSRAFPESVCLMGNYVPGDILQAAMEKHTQAECFLVYNVLYDGVVECSNTLEDEDEVELPPQAVLYLPVRERIYGLLLPVQPGVSFLYLLRIYGKKSYFMMHFYYVVTCLQLMQLVCITI
;
A
#
# COMPACT_ATOMS: atom_id res chain seq x y z
N MET A 1 -4.59 -2.82 8.15
CA MET A 1 -3.95 -1.57 7.69
C MET A 1 -5.08 -0.55 7.47
N GLY A 2 -4.79 0.69 7.07
CA GLY A 2 -5.77 1.77 6.94
C GLY A 2 -6.39 2.27 8.24
N VAL A 3 -7.71 2.56 8.20
CA VAL A 3 -8.52 3.11 9.29
C VAL A 3 -8.42 2.33 10.60
N LYS A 4 -8.04 3.03 11.67
CA LYS A 4 -7.82 2.44 12.99
C LYS A 4 -9.09 1.79 13.56
N GLY A 5 -8.99 0.51 13.89
CA GLY A 5 -10.04 -0.26 14.56
C GLY A 5 -11.22 -0.67 13.67
N LEU A 6 -11.27 -0.22 12.41
CA LEU A 6 -12.41 -0.49 11.52
C LEU A 6 -12.53 -1.97 11.16
N GLN A 7 -11.41 -2.64 10.85
CA GLN A 7 -11.45 -4.07 10.54
C GLN A 7 -11.98 -4.90 11.72
N TYR A 8 -11.48 -4.63 12.93
CA TYR A 8 -11.95 -5.27 14.15
C TYR A 8 -13.45 -5.02 14.37
N PHE A 9 -13.90 -3.79 14.11
CA PHE A 9 -15.32 -3.45 14.19
C PHE A 9 -16.17 -4.26 13.22
N MET A 10 -15.78 -4.33 11.94
CA MET A 10 -16.53 -5.06 10.91
C MET A 10 -16.55 -6.57 11.19
N GLU A 11 -15.41 -7.16 11.56
CA GLU A 11 -15.34 -8.61 11.80
C GLU A 11 -15.95 -9.03 13.14
N GLY A 12 -15.79 -8.22 14.19
CA GLY A 12 -16.17 -8.58 15.56
C GLY A 12 -17.48 -7.96 16.06
N CYS A 13 -17.79 -6.73 15.66
CA CYS A 13 -18.90 -5.96 16.20
C CYS A 13 -20.08 -5.83 15.22
N CYS A 14 -19.82 -5.93 13.92
CA CYS A 14 -20.80 -5.80 12.83
C CYS A 14 -20.60 -6.90 11.78
N PRO A 15 -20.71 -8.20 12.15
CA PRO A 15 -20.42 -9.30 11.23
C PRO A 15 -21.32 -9.31 9.99
N ASP A 16 -22.50 -8.67 10.06
CA ASP A 16 -23.39 -8.51 8.90
C ASP A 16 -22.73 -7.76 7.74
N SER A 17 -21.75 -6.89 8.02
CA SER A 17 -20.96 -6.20 7.00
C SER A 17 -19.94 -7.10 6.29
N CYS A 18 -19.66 -8.29 6.82
CA CYS A 18 -18.78 -9.30 6.22
C CYS A 18 -19.62 -10.34 5.47
N VAL A 19 -19.73 -10.19 4.15
CA VAL A 19 -20.58 -11.04 3.31
C VAL A 19 -19.74 -12.13 2.65
N PRO A 20 -19.98 -13.42 2.92
CA PRO A 20 -19.35 -14.50 2.16
C PRO A 20 -19.80 -14.44 0.70
N VAL A 21 -18.85 -14.51 -0.22
CA VAL A 21 -19.10 -14.43 -1.68
C VAL A 21 -18.36 -15.53 -2.42
N ASP A 22 -18.98 -15.99 -3.51
CA ASP A 22 -18.38 -16.87 -4.51
C ASP A 22 -17.91 -16.00 -5.68
N LEU A 23 -16.59 -15.98 -5.92
CA LEU A 23 -15.99 -15.15 -6.95
C LEU A 23 -16.38 -15.58 -8.36
N LYS A 24 -16.66 -16.88 -8.59
CA LYS A 24 -17.13 -17.36 -9.89
C LYS A 24 -18.53 -16.83 -10.18
N GLN A 25 -19.40 -16.85 -9.17
CA GLN A 25 -20.74 -16.28 -9.31
C GLN A 25 -20.69 -14.78 -9.53
N MET A 26 -19.84 -14.06 -8.80
CA MET A 26 -19.62 -12.62 -9.02
C MET A 26 -19.11 -12.33 -10.44
N ALA A 27 -18.21 -13.14 -10.98
CA ALA A 27 -17.69 -12.97 -12.34
C ALA A 27 -18.80 -13.14 -13.39
N VAL A 28 -19.61 -14.19 -13.24
CA VAL A 28 -20.78 -14.44 -14.09
C VAL A 28 -21.78 -13.27 -14.05
N ASP A 29 -22.08 -12.77 -12.85
CA ASP A 29 -23.05 -11.67 -12.69
C ASP A 29 -22.49 -10.34 -13.20
N HIS A 30 -21.18 -10.11 -13.08
CA HIS A 30 -20.52 -8.94 -13.65
C HIS A 30 -20.58 -8.93 -15.17
N VAL A 31 -20.26 -10.05 -15.84
CA VAL A 31 -20.31 -10.16 -17.30
C VAL A 31 -21.75 -10.04 -17.82
N LYS A 32 -22.75 -10.56 -17.09
CA LYS A 32 -24.16 -10.34 -17.43
C LYS A 32 -24.57 -8.88 -17.36
N ALA A 33 -24.10 -8.15 -16.34
CA ALA A 33 -24.41 -6.73 -16.18
C ALA A 33 -23.62 -5.85 -17.17
N HIS A 34 -22.42 -6.27 -17.58
CA HIS A 34 -21.51 -5.54 -18.45
C HIS A 34 -20.93 -6.46 -19.54
N PRO A 35 -21.70 -6.78 -20.60
CA PRO A 35 -21.30 -7.76 -21.61
C PRO A 35 -20.00 -7.44 -22.36
N ASP A 36 -19.65 -6.15 -22.44
CA ASP A 36 -18.44 -5.67 -23.10
C ASP A 36 -17.20 -5.62 -22.18
N SER A 37 -17.35 -5.98 -20.89
CA SER A 37 -16.29 -5.95 -19.89
C SER A 37 -15.91 -7.35 -19.42
N ALA A 38 -14.62 -7.63 -19.33
CA ALA A 38 -14.12 -8.86 -18.71
C ALA A 38 -14.25 -8.75 -17.18
N ALA A 39 -14.60 -9.86 -16.52
CA ALA A 39 -14.59 -9.96 -15.06
C ALA A 39 -13.15 -9.77 -14.54
N THR A 40 -12.83 -8.56 -14.10
CA THR A 40 -11.47 -8.16 -13.72
C THR A 40 -11.40 -7.81 -12.24
N VAL A 41 -10.49 -8.44 -11.50
CA VAL A 41 -10.17 -8.10 -10.12
C VAL A 41 -8.85 -7.34 -10.08
N VAL A 42 -8.88 -6.17 -9.45
CA VAL A 42 -7.66 -5.40 -9.15
C VAL A 42 -7.10 -5.92 -7.83
N VAL A 43 -5.82 -6.26 -7.80
CA VAL A 43 -5.17 -6.90 -6.65
C VAL A 43 -4.18 -5.94 -6.03
N ASP A 44 -4.36 -5.65 -4.74
CA ASP A 44 -3.31 -5.06 -3.90
C ASP A 44 -2.22 -6.12 -3.67
N GLY A 45 -1.14 -6.00 -4.44
CA GLY A 45 -0.01 -6.91 -4.40
C GLY A 45 0.72 -6.87 -3.06
N MET A 46 0.75 -5.71 -2.39
CA MET A 46 1.41 -5.55 -1.08
C MET A 46 0.67 -6.32 0.01
N ALA A 47 -0.66 -6.26 0.03
CA ALA A 47 -1.48 -7.08 0.94
C ALA A 47 -1.38 -8.58 0.65
N CYS A 48 -1.15 -8.98 -0.61
CA CYS A 48 -1.11 -10.39 -1.00
C CYS A 48 0.22 -11.09 -0.69
N LEU A 49 1.31 -10.36 -0.45
CA LEU A 49 2.64 -10.96 -0.21
C LEU A 49 2.63 -12.03 0.89
N ARG A 50 1.93 -11.77 2.00
CA ARG A 50 1.85 -12.72 3.11
C ARG A 50 0.97 -13.93 2.81
N TYR A 51 0.00 -13.79 1.90
CA TYR A 51 -0.81 -14.90 1.43
C TYR A 51 -0.02 -15.82 0.49
N TRP A 52 0.76 -15.23 -0.43
CA TRP A 52 1.59 -15.98 -1.37
C TRP A 52 2.81 -16.62 -0.71
N TYR A 53 3.45 -15.93 0.24
CA TYR A 53 4.68 -16.43 0.85
C TYR A 53 4.41 -17.52 1.90
N ARG A 54 4.28 -18.77 1.43
CA ARG A 54 4.03 -19.96 2.26
C ARG A 54 5.25 -20.90 2.36
N CYS A 55 6.43 -20.42 1.98
CA CYS A 55 7.67 -21.19 1.97
C CYS A 55 8.10 -21.53 3.41
N GLN A 56 8.46 -22.80 3.65
CA GLN A 56 8.81 -23.28 5.00
C GLN A 56 10.17 -22.75 5.49
N ALA A 57 11.15 -22.63 4.59
CA ALA A 57 12.56 -22.34 4.89
C ALA A 57 12.88 -20.82 4.87
N TRP A 58 11.97 -20.00 5.39
CA TRP A 58 11.92 -18.55 5.14
C TRP A 58 13.12 -17.75 5.67
N VAL A 59 13.83 -18.25 6.69
CA VAL A 59 15.04 -17.58 7.23
C VAL A 59 16.23 -17.65 6.27
N HIS A 60 16.19 -18.55 5.27
CA HIS A 60 17.26 -18.73 4.29
C HIS A 60 17.12 -17.84 3.05
N GLY A 61 16.19 -16.88 3.06
CA GLY A 61 15.89 -16.00 1.93
C GLY A 61 14.54 -16.32 1.31
N GLY A 62 14.40 -16.06 0.01
CA GLY A 62 13.09 -16.00 -0.65
C GLY A 62 12.50 -17.28 -1.22
N GLN A 63 13.24 -18.40 -1.24
CA GLN A 63 12.78 -19.67 -1.85
C GLN A 63 12.06 -19.43 -3.20
N TRP A 64 12.76 -18.75 -4.11
CA TRP A 64 12.15 -18.11 -5.26
C TRP A 64 11.47 -19.09 -6.22
N GLN A 65 11.97 -20.33 -6.31
CA GLN A 65 11.38 -21.35 -7.16
C GLN A 65 10.03 -21.82 -6.60
N GLU A 66 9.97 -22.12 -5.30
CA GLU A 66 8.75 -22.48 -4.60
C GLU A 66 7.74 -21.33 -4.63
N TYR A 67 8.22 -20.10 -4.46
CA TYR A 67 7.40 -18.90 -4.55
C TYR A 67 6.78 -18.72 -5.94
N MET A 68 7.55 -18.96 -7.02
CA MET A 68 7.02 -18.95 -8.39
C MET A 68 5.92 -19.99 -8.59
N HIS A 69 6.07 -21.20 -8.04
CA HIS A 69 5.01 -22.23 -8.11
C HIS A 69 3.74 -21.77 -7.37
N ILE A 70 3.87 -21.16 -6.20
CA ILE A 70 2.71 -20.64 -5.46
C ILE A 70 2.00 -19.52 -6.22
N LEU A 71 2.75 -18.63 -6.88
CA LEU A 71 2.15 -17.61 -7.74
C LEU A 71 1.41 -18.24 -8.92
N GLN A 72 2.00 -19.24 -9.60
CA GLN A 72 1.32 -19.93 -10.70
C GLN A 72 0.02 -20.60 -10.23
N GLU A 73 0.02 -21.31 -9.10
CA GLU A 73 -1.20 -21.92 -8.53
C GLU A 73 -2.30 -20.89 -8.29
N PHE A 74 -1.93 -19.72 -7.76
CA PHE A 74 -2.85 -18.61 -7.54
C PHE A 74 -3.45 -18.12 -8.86
N LEU A 75 -2.60 -17.87 -9.87
CA LEU A 75 -3.05 -17.39 -11.19
C LEU A 75 -3.94 -18.41 -11.92
N ASP A 76 -3.60 -19.70 -11.85
CA ASP A 76 -4.34 -20.77 -12.49
C ASP A 76 -5.75 -20.89 -11.91
N ALA A 77 -5.91 -20.72 -10.59
CA ALA A 77 -7.22 -20.77 -9.93
C ALA A 77 -8.16 -19.64 -10.40
N PHE A 78 -7.65 -18.42 -10.56
CA PHE A 78 -8.43 -17.30 -11.10
C PHE A 78 -8.69 -17.43 -12.60
N THR A 79 -7.70 -17.90 -13.36
CA THR A 79 -7.85 -18.17 -14.80
C THR A 79 -8.92 -19.23 -15.05
N ALA A 80 -8.94 -20.32 -14.27
CA ALA A 80 -9.97 -21.35 -14.33
C ALA A 80 -11.37 -20.88 -13.88
N ALA A 81 -11.44 -19.72 -13.24
CA ALA A 81 -12.70 -19.05 -12.87
C ALA A 81 -13.12 -17.99 -13.89
N ASP A 82 -12.41 -17.84 -15.01
CA ASP A 82 -12.59 -16.79 -16.02
C ASP A 82 -12.48 -15.37 -15.43
N ILE A 83 -11.59 -15.18 -14.43
CA ILE A 83 -11.33 -13.90 -13.78
C ILE A 83 -9.95 -13.39 -14.20
N ARG A 84 -9.92 -12.21 -14.82
CA ARG A 84 -8.69 -11.48 -15.11
C ARG A 84 -8.16 -10.80 -13.85
N LEU A 85 -6.84 -10.82 -13.66
CA LEU A 85 -6.17 -10.12 -12.56
C LEU A 85 -5.33 -8.96 -13.08
N VAL A 86 -5.36 -7.84 -12.36
CA VAL A 86 -4.46 -6.69 -12.55
C VAL A 86 -3.82 -6.37 -11.22
N PHE A 87 -2.49 -6.48 -11.12
CA PHE A 87 -1.77 -6.32 -9.87
C PHE A 87 -1.23 -4.91 -9.73
N PHE A 88 -1.41 -4.31 -8.56
CA PHE A 88 -0.80 -3.04 -8.18
C PHE A 88 0.17 -3.26 -7.02
N PHE A 89 1.29 -2.55 -7.08
CA PHE A 89 2.29 -2.51 -6.01
C PHE A 89 2.60 -1.06 -5.68
N ASP A 90 2.88 -0.77 -4.41
CA ASP A 90 3.36 0.54 -4.00
C ASP A 90 4.64 0.89 -4.74
N GLY A 91 4.59 1.97 -5.53
CA GLY A 91 5.75 2.48 -6.25
C GLY A 91 6.40 3.66 -5.56
N THR A 92 5.63 4.52 -4.90
CA THR A 92 6.11 5.76 -4.27
C THR A 92 5.57 5.89 -2.85
N VAL A 93 6.40 6.36 -1.90
CA VAL A 93 5.94 6.71 -0.55
C VAL A 93 5.77 8.21 -0.46
N GLU A 94 4.52 8.66 -0.40
CA GLU A 94 4.21 10.09 -0.24
C GLU A 94 4.84 10.66 1.03
N GLU A 95 5.33 11.90 0.94
CA GLU A 95 6.04 12.59 2.03
C GLU A 95 5.26 12.55 3.35
N GLN A 96 3.93 12.67 3.26
CA GLN A 96 3.02 12.71 4.39
C GLN A 96 2.98 11.39 5.18
N LYS A 97 3.19 10.25 4.50
CA LYS A 97 3.21 8.92 5.12
C LYS A 97 4.61 8.51 5.59
N ARG A 98 5.65 9.26 5.23
CA ARG A 98 7.06 8.89 5.48
C ARG A 98 7.36 8.65 6.96
N ALA A 99 6.82 9.46 7.87
CA ALA A 99 7.04 9.29 9.30
C ALA A 99 6.50 7.94 9.83
N GLU A 100 5.29 7.56 9.41
CA GLU A 100 4.70 6.27 9.78
C GLU A 100 5.44 5.11 9.10
N TRP A 101 5.88 5.29 7.84
CA TRP A 101 6.72 4.32 7.14
C TRP A 101 8.03 4.06 7.92
N VAL A 102 8.76 5.10 8.33
CA VAL A 102 10.00 4.97 9.13
C VAL A 102 9.71 4.24 10.45
N LYS A 103 8.64 4.62 11.15
CA LYS A 103 8.23 3.97 12.41
C LYS A 103 7.91 2.48 12.21
N ARG A 104 7.28 2.09 11.10
CA ARG A 104 7.05 0.69 10.74
C ARG A 104 8.36 -0.04 10.50
N ARG A 105 9.31 0.56 9.76
CA ARG A 105 10.62 -0.04 9.46
C ARG A 105 11.48 -0.25 10.71
N LEU A 106 11.50 0.70 11.64
CA LEU A 106 12.24 0.55 12.91
C LEU A 106 11.66 -0.58 13.79
N ARG A 107 10.33 -0.76 13.79
CA ARG A 107 9.70 -1.89 14.47
C ARG A 107 10.10 -3.23 13.84
N VAL A 108 10.13 -3.30 12.51
CA VAL A 108 10.58 -4.51 11.80
C VAL A 108 12.03 -4.86 12.14
N ASN A 109 12.94 -3.89 12.31
CA ASN A 109 14.31 -4.18 12.77
C ASN A 109 14.32 -4.84 14.16
N GLN A 110 13.45 -4.40 15.08
CA GLN A 110 13.32 -5.03 16.39
C GLN A 110 12.79 -6.47 16.28
N ASP A 111 11.86 -6.73 15.36
CA ASP A 111 11.36 -8.08 15.09
C ASP A 111 12.46 -8.99 14.52
N ILE A 112 13.28 -8.45 13.62
CA ILE A 112 14.42 -9.15 13.02
C ILE A 112 15.46 -9.50 14.08
N ALA A 113 15.82 -8.57 14.98
CA ALA A 113 16.71 -8.85 16.09
C ALA A 113 16.20 -10.00 16.99
N ARG A 114 14.88 -10.02 17.27
CA ARG A 114 14.24 -11.13 18.02
C ARG A 114 14.31 -12.47 17.29
N ILE A 115 14.16 -12.46 15.96
CA ILE A 115 14.31 -13.66 15.12
C ILE A 115 15.74 -14.22 15.23
N PHE A 116 16.76 -13.38 15.09
CA PHE A 116 18.15 -13.82 15.20
C PHE A 116 18.50 -14.29 16.61
N GLN A 117 18.02 -13.60 17.65
CA GLN A 117 18.18 -14.07 19.04
C GLN A 117 17.59 -15.47 19.23
N HIS A 118 16.41 -15.74 18.66
CA HIS A 118 15.79 -17.06 18.72
C HIS A 118 16.65 -18.12 18.05
N ILE A 119 17.16 -17.83 16.83
CA ILE A 119 18.02 -18.73 16.08
C ILE A 119 19.31 -19.02 16.85
N LYS A 120 19.98 -18.01 17.40
CA LYS A 120 21.20 -18.17 18.21
C LYS A 120 20.96 -19.02 19.45
N THR A 121 19.81 -18.85 20.09
CA THR A 121 19.47 -19.56 21.34
C THR A 121 19.08 -21.02 21.10
N HIS A 122 18.32 -21.30 20.04
CA HIS A 122 17.70 -22.61 19.84
C HIS A 122 18.34 -23.42 18.71
N GLY A 123 19.14 -22.79 17.84
CA GLY A 123 19.74 -23.39 16.65
C GLY A 123 18.74 -23.69 15.53
N GLN A 124 17.55 -23.08 15.54
CA GLN A 124 16.45 -23.39 14.63
C GLN A 124 15.68 -22.12 14.28
N GLN A 125 15.01 -22.11 13.13
CA GLN A 125 14.11 -21.02 12.75
C GLN A 125 12.88 -20.94 13.69
N PRO A 126 12.31 -19.74 13.92
CA PRO A 126 11.07 -19.61 14.66
C PRO A 126 9.89 -20.28 13.93
N ASN A 127 9.07 -21.03 14.67
CA ASN A 127 7.84 -21.65 14.16
C ASN A 127 6.57 -20.82 14.46
N SER A 128 6.67 -19.77 15.29
CA SER A 128 5.54 -18.91 15.67
C SER A 128 5.27 -17.85 14.61
N ARG A 129 3.99 -17.60 14.31
CA ARG A 129 3.57 -16.52 13.39
C ARG A 129 3.99 -15.11 13.81
N ASP A 130 4.25 -14.91 15.11
CA ASP A 130 4.66 -13.62 15.69
C ASP A 130 6.15 -13.32 15.51
N LEU A 131 6.95 -14.33 15.13
CA LEU A 131 8.38 -14.21 14.82
C LEU A 131 8.62 -14.61 13.37
N PHE A 132 7.92 -13.94 12.47
CA PHE A 132 8.00 -14.18 11.03
C PHE A 132 8.24 -12.85 10.30
N CYS A 133 9.17 -12.85 9.36
CA CYS A 133 9.44 -11.73 8.47
C CYS A 133 9.36 -12.19 7.01
N LEU A 134 8.76 -11.37 6.15
CA LEU A 134 8.84 -11.59 4.71
C LEU A 134 10.29 -11.38 4.23
N PRO A 135 10.77 -12.18 3.26
CA PRO A 135 12.09 -11.97 2.69
C PRO A 135 12.24 -10.56 2.09
N SER A 136 13.41 -9.97 2.31
CA SER A 136 13.77 -8.69 1.70
C SER A 136 13.67 -8.78 0.17
N GLY A 137 13.03 -7.78 -0.45
CA GLY A 137 12.86 -7.72 -1.90
C GLY A 137 11.74 -8.61 -2.45
N LEU A 138 10.96 -9.30 -1.62
CA LEU A 138 9.83 -10.11 -2.08
C LEU A 138 8.84 -9.31 -2.95
N ALA A 139 8.46 -8.10 -2.54
CA ALA A 139 7.57 -7.24 -3.33
C ALA A 139 8.14 -6.92 -4.72
N THR A 140 9.44 -6.62 -4.78
CA THR A 140 10.17 -6.39 -6.03
C THR A 140 10.19 -7.64 -6.90
N PHE A 141 10.54 -8.79 -6.32
CA PHE A 141 10.53 -10.06 -7.04
C PHE A 141 9.14 -10.40 -7.58
N SER A 142 8.10 -10.22 -6.78
CA SER A 142 6.69 -10.51 -7.13
C SER A 142 6.26 -9.77 -8.38
N ARG A 143 6.64 -8.49 -8.52
CA ARG A 143 6.37 -7.69 -9.72
C ARG A 143 6.91 -8.34 -10.99
N PHE A 144 8.19 -8.71 -10.98
CA PHE A 144 8.84 -9.35 -12.13
C PHE A 144 8.34 -10.76 -12.38
N ALA A 145 8.09 -11.53 -11.32
CA ALA A 145 7.52 -12.86 -11.39
C ALA A 145 6.15 -12.84 -12.07
N LEU A 146 5.25 -11.95 -11.65
CA LEU A 146 3.94 -11.83 -12.26
C LEU A 146 4.03 -11.43 -13.73
N LYS A 147 4.92 -10.49 -14.10
CA LYS A 147 5.15 -10.14 -15.52
C LYS A 147 5.72 -11.32 -16.32
N SER A 148 6.65 -12.10 -15.77
CA SER A 148 7.19 -13.27 -16.47
C SER A 148 6.17 -14.39 -16.63
N LEU A 149 5.17 -14.45 -15.75
CA LEU A 149 3.97 -15.29 -15.86
C LEU A 149 2.84 -14.68 -16.72
N GLY A 150 3.15 -13.60 -17.46
CA GLY A 150 2.22 -12.97 -18.41
C GLY A 150 1.12 -12.10 -17.79
N GLN A 151 1.23 -11.77 -16.51
CA GLN A 151 0.25 -10.94 -15.82
C GLN A 151 0.55 -9.45 -15.95
N GLU A 152 -0.52 -8.64 -15.93
CA GLU A 152 -0.40 -7.20 -15.85
C GLU A 152 -0.07 -6.77 -14.41
N SER A 153 1.12 -6.19 -14.24
CA SER A 153 1.59 -5.62 -12.98
C SER A 153 1.88 -4.14 -13.16
N ARG A 154 1.43 -3.33 -12.20
CA ARG A 154 1.58 -1.89 -12.20
C ARG A 154 2.22 -1.40 -10.89
N CYS A 155 2.98 -0.31 -10.95
CA CYS A 155 3.42 0.40 -9.74
C CYS A 155 2.72 1.75 -9.64
N SER A 156 2.31 2.12 -8.44
CA SER A 156 1.71 3.43 -8.19
C SER A 156 2.74 4.55 -8.29
N VAL A 157 2.34 5.69 -8.85
CA VAL A 157 3.11 6.96 -8.85
C VAL A 157 2.68 7.88 -7.70
N ARG A 158 1.51 7.65 -7.13
CA ARG A 158 0.97 8.27 -5.91
C ARG A 158 0.52 7.19 -4.93
N GLU A 159 -0.33 7.55 -3.98
CA GLU A 159 -0.91 6.60 -3.04
C GLU A 159 -1.53 5.35 -3.71
N GLY A 160 -1.06 4.17 -3.31
CA GLY A 160 -1.42 2.89 -3.93
C GLY A 160 -2.91 2.56 -3.82
N ASP A 161 -3.48 2.71 -2.62
CA ASP A 161 -4.91 2.42 -2.37
C ASP A 161 -5.83 3.31 -3.23
N TYR A 162 -5.40 4.56 -3.45
CA TYR A 162 -6.12 5.51 -4.29
C TYR A 162 -6.07 5.12 -5.77
N GLU A 163 -4.89 4.79 -6.30
CA GLU A 163 -4.76 4.32 -7.70
C GLU A 163 -5.50 3.01 -7.95
N ILE A 164 -5.44 2.06 -7.02
CA ILE A 164 -6.19 0.81 -7.10
C ILE A 164 -7.69 1.10 -7.17
N SER A 165 -8.19 1.97 -6.29
CA SER A 165 -9.61 2.31 -6.20
C SER A 165 -10.10 3.08 -7.43
N ASP A 166 -9.31 4.01 -7.93
CA ASP A 166 -9.60 4.83 -9.13
C ASP A 166 -9.53 3.98 -10.41
N TYR A 167 -8.52 3.11 -10.54
CA TYR A 167 -8.40 2.17 -11.66
C TYR A 167 -9.58 1.19 -11.69
N ALA A 168 -9.90 0.58 -10.54
CA ALA A 168 -10.99 -0.39 -10.45
C ALA A 168 -12.34 0.21 -10.84
N LEU A 169 -12.61 1.46 -10.43
CA LEU A 169 -13.83 2.18 -10.80
C LEU A 169 -13.84 2.55 -12.28
N SER A 170 -12.77 3.17 -12.79
CA SER A 170 -12.68 3.67 -14.16
C SER A 170 -12.69 2.58 -15.22
N HIS A 171 -12.20 1.37 -14.90
CA HIS A 171 -12.16 0.22 -15.80
C HIS A 171 -13.32 -0.76 -15.57
N ASN A 172 -14.32 -0.36 -14.76
CA ASN A 172 -15.49 -1.20 -14.46
C ASN A 172 -15.08 -2.61 -14.00
N CYS A 173 -14.14 -2.69 -13.06
CA CYS A 173 -13.68 -3.97 -12.50
C CYS A 173 -14.76 -4.60 -11.60
N MET A 174 -14.72 -5.92 -11.45
CA MET A 174 -15.69 -6.64 -10.61
C MET A 174 -15.42 -6.47 -9.11
N GLY A 175 -14.19 -6.12 -8.72
CA GLY A 175 -13.81 -5.91 -7.33
C GLY A 175 -12.33 -5.63 -7.12
N ILE A 176 -11.98 -5.27 -5.88
CA ILE A 176 -10.62 -5.08 -5.39
C ILE A 176 -10.31 -6.18 -4.38
N LEU A 177 -9.21 -6.92 -4.57
CA LEU A 177 -8.73 -7.94 -3.65
C LEU A 177 -7.56 -7.39 -2.84
N GLY A 178 -7.72 -7.29 -1.52
CA GLY A 178 -6.71 -6.70 -0.64
C GLY A 178 -6.95 -6.98 0.83
N GLN A 179 -6.22 -6.28 1.70
CA GLN A 179 -6.39 -6.36 3.15
C GLN A 179 -6.19 -5.00 3.85
N ASP A 180 -6.67 -3.94 3.20
CA ASP A 180 -6.70 -2.59 3.75
C ASP A 180 -8.15 -2.10 3.89
N THR A 181 -8.49 -1.55 5.07
CA THR A 181 -9.82 -0.99 5.30
C THR A 181 -10.07 0.32 4.56
N ASP A 182 -9.05 0.96 4.02
CA ASP A 182 -9.20 2.15 3.19
C ASP A 182 -10.06 1.87 1.95
N PHE A 183 -10.03 0.65 1.40
CA PHE A 183 -10.92 0.21 0.31
C PHE A 183 -12.41 0.19 0.68
N VAL A 184 -12.76 0.10 1.96
CA VAL A 184 -14.16 0.26 2.43
C VAL A 184 -14.59 1.73 2.38
N ILE A 185 -13.65 2.66 2.46
CA ILE A 185 -13.95 4.09 2.52
C ILE A 185 -14.17 4.65 1.12
N TYR A 186 -13.28 4.31 0.18
CA TYR A 186 -13.36 4.75 -1.21
C TYR A 186 -14.71 4.44 -1.84
N ASN A 187 -15.27 5.41 -2.56
CA ASN A 187 -16.49 5.18 -3.33
C ASN A 187 -16.23 4.44 -4.65
N THR A 188 -15.88 3.16 -4.54
CA THR A 188 -15.44 2.30 -5.65
C THR A 188 -16.21 0.97 -5.69
N VAL A 189 -15.71 0.03 -6.49
CA VAL A 189 -16.19 -1.34 -6.68
C VAL A 189 -16.08 -2.18 -5.38
N PRO A 190 -16.68 -3.39 -5.33
CA PRO A 190 -16.64 -4.24 -4.14
C PRO A 190 -15.23 -4.55 -3.62
N TYR A 191 -15.03 -4.48 -2.30
CA TYR A 191 -13.77 -4.84 -1.65
C TYR A 191 -13.82 -6.26 -1.06
N LEU A 192 -12.84 -7.08 -1.44
CA LEU A 192 -12.70 -8.51 -1.18
C LEU A 192 -11.45 -8.79 -0.34
N SER A 193 -11.59 -9.68 0.64
CA SER A 193 -10.47 -10.06 1.53
C SER A 193 -9.52 -11.06 0.88
N ILE A 194 -8.23 -10.76 0.83
CA ILE A 194 -7.22 -11.79 0.53
C ILE A 194 -7.03 -12.75 1.72
N ASN A 195 -7.14 -12.28 2.97
CA ASN A 195 -6.93 -13.12 4.15
C ASN A 195 -7.99 -14.23 4.30
N LYS A 196 -9.20 -14.00 3.79
CA LYS A 196 -10.32 -14.97 3.84
C LYS A 196 -10.47 -15.74 2.53
N LEU A 197 -9.60 -15.51 1.54
CA LEU A 197 -9.67 -16.18 0.24
C LEU A 197 -9.34 -17.67 0.36
N ASN A 198 -10.27 -18.49 -0.13
CA ASN A 198 -10.08 -19.91 -0.35
C ASN A 198 -10.01 -20.19 -1.86
N LEU A 199 -8.81 -20.50 -2.35
CA LEU A 199 -8.59 -20.79 -3.77
C LEU A 199 -9.29 -22.07 -4.26
N ASN A 200 -9.52 -23.06 -3.39
CA ASN A 200 -10.09 -24.34 -3.82
C ASN A 200 -11.54 -24.21 -4.29
N ASN A 201 -12.31 -23.34 -3.63
CA ASN A 201 -13.71 -23.10 -3.96
C ASN A 201 -13.95 -21.68 -4.50
N MET A 202 -12.90 -20.87 -4.65
CA MET A 202 -12.97 -19.47 -5.10
C MET A 202 -13.95 -18.63 -4.28
N THR A 203 -13.97 -18.83 -2.96
CA THR A 203 -14.80 -18.04 -2.03
C THR A 203 -13.95 -17.09 -1.19
N THR A 204 -14.54 -15.96 -0.82
CA THR A 204 -13.93 -15.01 0.12
C THR A 204 -15.00 -14.22 0.87
N VAL A 205 -14.59 -13.20 1.62
CA VAL A 205 -15.45 -12.23 2.29
C VAL A 205 -15.38 -10.90 1.54
N LEU A 206 -16.55 -10.37 1.21
CA LEU A 206 -16.78 -8.99 0.78
C LEU A 206 -17.07 -8.13 2.01
N PHE A 207 -16.37 -7.01 2.15
CA PHE A 207 -16.62 -6.03 3.21
C PHE A 207 -17.61 -4.98 2.68
N SER A 208 -18.90 -5.14 3.00
CA SER A 208 -19.98 -4.33 2.42
C SER A 208 -20.06 -2.96 3.07
N ARG A 209 -19.84 -1.95 2.22
CA ARG A 209 -19.95 -0.53 2.57
C ARG A 209 -21.39 -0.16 2.88
N GLU A 210 -22.34 -0.71 2.12
CA GLU A 210 -23.78 -0.49 2.27
C GLU A 210 -24.27 -1.01 3.61
N ARG A 211 -23.89 -2.24 3.98
CA ARG A 211 -24.27 -2.82 5.27
C ARG A 211 -23.59 -2.11 6.43
N LEU A 212 -22.33 -1.70 6.27
CA LEU A 212 -21.64 -0.86 7.25
C LEU A 212 -22.38 0.45 7.49
N CYS A 213 -22.70 1.19 6.42
CA CYS A 213 -23.47 2.43 6.48
C CYS A 213 -24.85 2.22 7.09
N HIS A 214 -25.56 1.14 6.75
CA HIS A 214 -26.86 0.82 7.31
C HIS A 214 -26.80 0.63 8.84
N VAL A 215 -25.83 -0.14 9.33
CA VAL A 215 -25.64 -0.38 10.76
C VAL A 215 -25.21 0.89 11.50
N LEU A 216 -24.34 1.69 10.89
CA LEU A 216 -23.87 2.96 11.45
C LEU A 216 -24.86 4.12 11.28
N LYS A 217 -25.93 3.93 10.50
CA LYS A 217 -26.89 4.97 10.10
C LYS A 217 -26.23 6.18 9.42
N LEU A 218 -25.22 5.90 8.60
CA LEU A 218 -24.45 6.91 7.85
C LEU A 218 -24.79 6.87 6.37
N HIS A 219 -24.55 7.97 5.66
CA HIS A 219 -24.48 7.98 4.21
C HIS A 219 -23.11 7.49 3.74
N MET A 220 -23.02 6.94 2.52
CA MET A 220 -21.72 6.50 1.97
C MET A 220 -20.72 7.67 1.84
N THR A 221 -21.23 8.89 1.63
CA THR A 221 -20.46 10.14 1.57
C THR A 221 -19.85 10.55 2.91
N ASP A 222 -20.25 9.93 4.02
CA ASP A 222 -19.74 10.20 5.36
C ASP A 222 -18.53 9.33 5.73
N LEU A 223 -18.30 8.23 5.01
CA LEU A 223 -17.23 7.28 5.30
C LEU A 223 -15.84 7.94 5.31
N PRO A 224 -15.49 8.89 4.40
CA PRO A 224 -14.23 9.61 4.50
C PRO A 224 -14.05 10.37 5.83
N LEU A 225 -15.11 11.02 6.33
CA LEU A 225 -15.05 11.72 7.62
C LEU A 225 -14.93 10.72 8.78
N LEU A 226 -15.66 9.60 8.73
CA LEU A 226 -15.55 8.49 9.68
C LEU A 226 -14.09 7.99 9.77
N ALA A 227 -13.45 7.78 8.61
CA ALA A 227 -12.06 7.35 8.53
C ALA A 227 -11.11 8.33 9.21
N CYS A 228 -11.25 9.63 8.90
CA CYS A 228 -10.42 10.67 9.51
C CYS A 228 -10.61 10.78 11.03
N LEU A 229 -11.86 10.72 11.52
CA LEU A 229 -12.16 10.83 12.95
C LEU A 229 -11.72 9.59 13.75
N LEU A 230 -11.72 8.40 13.16
CA LEU A 230 -11.13 7.20 13.78
C LEU A 230 -9.59 7.23 13.74
N GLY A 231 -9.04 7.89 12.74
CA GLY A 231 -7.62 7.98 12.46
C GLY A 231 -7.24 7.04 11.32
N ASN A 232 -6.42 7.57 10.41
CA ASN A 232 -5.86 6.86 9.27
C ASN A 232 -4.38 7.26 9.09
N ASP A 233 -3.78 6.94 7.95
CA ASP A 233 -2.37 7.21 7.70
C ASP A 233 -2.04 8.71 7.51
N VAL A 234 -3.05 9.57 7.29
CA VAL A 234 -2.86 11.01 7.07
C VAL A 234 -3.35 11.86 8.25
N VAL A 235 -4.45 11.46 8.89
CA VAL A 235 -5.03 12.10 10.07
C VAL A 235 -4.70 11.22 11.28
N PRO A 236 -3.71 11.60 12.11
CA PRO A 236 -3.30 10.81 13.26
C PRO A 236 -4.41 10.67 14.28
N GLU A 237 -4.52 9.49 14.89
CA GLU A 237 -5.53 9.20 15.92
C GLU A 237 -5.51 10.27 17.03
N GLN A 238 -4.33 10.65 17.51
CA GLN A 238 -4.16 11.65 18.58
C GLN A 238 -4.71 13.03 18.24
N GLN A 239 -4.64 13.43 16.96
CA GLN A 239 -5.12 14.75 16.55
C GLN A 239 -6.64 14.88 16.67
N MET A 240 -7.38 13.76 16.51
CA MET A 240 -8.84 13.71 16.61
C MET A 240 -9.34 13.22 17.98
N GLU A 241 -8.45 13.09 18.97
CA GLU A 241 -8.78 12.52 20.28
C GLU A 241 -9.84 13.33 21.03
N ARG A 242 -9.75 14.67 21.00
CA ARG A 242 -10.70 15.56 21.67
C ARG A 242 -12.13 15.32 21.19
N LEU A 243 -12.34 15.34 19.86
CA LEU A 243 -13.65 15.14 19.25
C LEU A 243 -14.16 13.73 19.49
N ARG A 244 -13.30 12.72 19.33
CA ARG A 244 -13.68 11.31 19.52
C ARG A 244 -14.03 11.00 20.97
N ASN A 245 -13.34 11.59 21.94
CA ASN A 245 -13.67 11.46 23.36
C ASN A 245 -14.99 12.17 23.71
N SER A 246 -15.25 13.34 23.13
CA SER A 246 -16.52 14.06 23.27
C SER A 246 -17.70 13.26 22.68
N ALA A 247 -17.52 12.73 21.48
CA ALA A 247 -18.49 11.85 20.82
C ALA A 247 -18.77 10.59 21.67
N LEU A 248 -17.72 9.93 22.17
CA LEU A 248 -17.83 8.73 22.98
C LEU A 248 -18.53 8.99 24.32
N ALA A 249 -18.24 10.11 24.99
CA ALA A 249 -18.93 10.50 26.22
C ALA A 249 -20.42 10.71 25.96
N SER A 250 -20.76 11.44 24.89
CA SER A 250 -22.14 11.75 24.49
C SER A 250 -22.92 10.48 24.13
N TYR A 251 -22.28 9.56 23.40
CA TYR A 251 -22.85 8.27 23.04
C TYR A 251 -23.12 7.40 24.27
N ARG A 252 -22.17 7.30 25.20
CA ARG A 252 -22.30 6.51 26.44
C ARG A 252 -23.34 7.05 27.43
N MET A 253 -23.74 8.32 27.32
CA MET A 253 -24.88 8.85 28.08
C MET A 253 -26.23 8.31 27.59
N LYS A 254 -26.33 8.00 26.29
CA LYS A 254 -27.56 7.51 25.64
C LYS A 254 -27.61 5.98 25.53
N HIS A 255 -26.45 5.34 25.47
CA HIS A 255 -26.31 3.92 25.16
C HIS A 255 -25.45 3.17 26.19
N LYS A 256 -25.75 1.89 26.37
CA LYS A 256 -24.88 0.99 27.16
C LYS A 256 -23.56 0.79 26.44
N GLN A 257 -22.49 0.60 27.20
CA GLN A 257 -21.19 0.28 26.66
C GLN A 257 -21.25 -1.07 25.92
N VAL A 258 -20.77 -1.08 24.67
CA VAL A 258 -20.71 -2.25 23.80
C VAL A 258 -19.33 -2.35 23.15
N GLN A 259 -18.99 -3.52 22.62
CA GLN A 259 -17.80 -3.65 21.78
C GLN A 259 -17.96 -2.78 20.54
N GLY A 260 -16.88 -2.07 20.15
CA GLY A 260 -16.92 -1.16 19.01
C GLY A 260 -17.59 0.19 19.28
N ASP A 261 -17.87 0.54 20.54
CA ASP A 261 -18.51 1.81 20.93
C ASP A 261 -17.83 3.06 20.35
N LYS A 262 -16.50 3.04 20.18
CA LYS A 262 -15.77 4.12 19.49
C LYS A 262 -16.30 4.40 18.09
N VAL A 263 -16.53 3.36 17.28
CA VAL A 263 -17.01 3.52 15.89
C VAL A 263 -18.46 3.98 15.88
N TYR A 264 -19.31 3.38 16.72
CA TYR A 264 -20.70 3.82 16.88
C TYR A 264 -20.81 5.27 17.34
N ALA A 265 -19.96 5.70 18.28
CA ALA A 265 -19.96 7.06 18.79
C ALA A 265 -19.55 8.09 17.73
N VAL A 266 -18.52 7.77 16.93
CA VAL A 266 -18.12 8.64 15.81
C VAL A 266 -19.24 8.69 14.77
N ALA A 267 -19.89 7.57 14.45
CA ALA A 267 -21.02 7.55 13.53
C ALA A 267 -22.24 8.36 14.04
N ASP A 268 -22.60 8.25 15.33
CA ASP A 268 -23.65 9.06 15.96
C ASP A 268 -23.30 10.55 15.88
N PHE A 269 -22.04 10.91 16.16
CA PHE A 269 -21.56 12.27 16.05
C PHE A 269 -21.69 12.82 14.63
N ILE A 270 -21.27 12.06 13.62
CA ILE A 270 -21.38 12.47 12.21
C ILE A 270 -22.86 12.64 11.82
N SER A 271 -23.71 11.68 12.20
CA SER A 271 -25.14 11.71 11.87
C SER A 271 -25.84 12.95 12.44
N VAL A 272 -25.49 13.36 13.66
CA VAL A 272 -26.05 14.56 14.31
C VAL A 272 -25.59 15.85 13.64
N HIS A 273 -24.38 15.88 13.09
CA HIS A 273 -23.77 17.07 12.48
C HIS A 273 -23.78 17.03 10.95
N HIS A 274 -24.49 16.09 10.34
CA HIS A 274 -24.52 15.97 8.88
C HIS A 274 -25.01 17.28 8.26
N PRO A 275 -24.28 17.86 7.27
CA PRO A 275 -24.71 19.09 6.62
C PRO A 275 -26.10 18.91 6.06
N SER A 276 -27.04 19.79 6.44
CA SER A 276 -28.29 19.91 5.71
C SER A 276 -27.95 20.35 4.28
N SER A 277 -28.69 19.90 3.27
CA SER A 277 -28.45 20.18 1.85
C SER A 277 -28.42 21.67 1.44
N GLU A 278 -28.53 22.60 2.40
CA GLU A 278 -28.39 24.05 2.24
C GLU A 278 -27.24 24.69 3.08
N GLY A 279 -26.37 23.90 3.71
CA GLY A 279 -25.32 24.40 4.62
C GLY A 279 -23.92 24.43 4.00
N THR A 280 -23.53 25.57 3.44
CA THR A 280 -22.24 25.95 2.82
C THR A 280 -20.97 25.82 3.67
N PHE A 281 -20.96 25.03 4.75
CA PHE A 281 -19.86 25.05 5.73
C PHE A 281 -19.01 23.77 5.77
N GLY A 282 -19.40 22.66 5.11
CA GLY A 282 -18.59 21.42 5.12
C GLY A 282 -18.16 21.00 6.55
N VAL A 283 -16.88 20.66 6.73
CA VAL A 283 -16.30 20.42 8.08
C VAL A 283 -16.26 21.66 8.98
N SER A 284 -16.39 22.88 8.44
CA SER A 284 -16.50 24.12 9.24
C SER A 284 -17.79 24.18 10.08
N SER A 285 -18.75 23.29 9.83
CA SER A 285 -19.92 23.10 10.70
C SER A 285 -19.58 22.48 12.06
N LEU A 286 -18.40 21.84 12.17
CA LEU A 286 -17.93 21.20 13.38
C LEU A 286 -17.15 22.22 14.24
N SER A 287 -17.20 22.06 15.56
CA SER A 287 -16.37 22.86 16.49
C SER A 287 -14.93 22.38 16.46
N LEU A 288 -14.16 22.88 15.49
CA LEU A 288 -12.76 22.49 15.22
C LEU A 288 -11.79 23.64 15.48
N VAL A 289 -10.56 23.32 15.89
CA VAL A 289 -9.43 24.25 15.74
C VAL A 289 -8.90 24.20 14.30
N GLU A 290 -8.21 25.25 13.84
CA GLU A 290 -7.76 25.35 12.43
C GLU A 290 -6.94 24.14 11.98
N ALA A 291 -6.03 23.65 12.82
CA ALA A 291 -5.23 22.46 12.51
C ALA A 291 -6.07 21.17 12.39
N GLU A 292 -7.14 21.02 13.17
CA GLU A 292 -8.08 19.89 13.03
C GLU A 292 -8.86 20.01 11.72
N LYS A 293 -9.33 21.22 11.38
CA LYS A 293 -10.05 21.51 10.14
C LYS A 293 -9.19 21.17 8.92
N GLU A 294 -7.97 21.69 8.83
CA GLU A 294 -7.06 21.42 7.72
C GLU A 294 -6.78 19.93 7.56
N ALA A 295 -6.55 19.22 8.66
CA ALA A 295 -6.32 17.78 8.64
C ALA A 295 -7.54 16.99 8.15
N LEU A 296 -8.75 17.34 8.59
CA LEU A 296 -9.98 16.71 8.13
C LEU A 296 -10.26 17.00 6.65
N GLU A 297 -10.14 18.26 6.20
CA GLU A 297 -10.32 18.62 4.79
C GLU A 297 -9.36 17.83 3.90
N LYS A 298 -8.09 17.75 4.31
CA LYS A 298 -7.05 16.99 3.62
C LYS A 298 -7.35 15.49 3.60
N GLY A 299 -7.66 14.90 4.75
CA GLY A 299 -7.92 13.47 4.85
C GLY A 299 -9.16 13.02 4.07
N ILE A 300 -10.23 13.84 4.05
CA ILE A 300 -11.45 13.53 3.28
C ILE A 300 -11.15 13.57 1.77
N ARG A 301 -10.38 14.55 1.30
CA ARG A 301 -10.02 14.67 -0.12
C ARG A 301 -9.25 13.46 -0.66
N LEU A 302 -8.41 12.82 0.16
CA LEU A 302 -7.64 11.64 -0.24
C LEU A 302 -8.49 10.39 -0.53
N TYR A 303 -9.73 10.36 -0.05
CA TYR A 303 -10.69 9.29 -0.36
C TYR A 303 -11.61 9.62 -1.56
N LEU A 304 -11.48 10.80 -2.17
CA LEU A 304 -12.30 11.18 -3.31
C LEU A 304 -11.65 10.75 -4.62
N LEU A 305 -12.31 9.82 -5.32
CA LEU A 305 -11.93 9.41 -6.67
C LEU A 305 -12.24 10.49 -7.68
N THR A 306 -11.67 10.35 -8.88
CA THR A 306 -11.82 11.32 -9.96
C THR A 306 -13.29 11.63 -10.23
N GLY A 307 -13.66 12.91 -10.13
CA GLY A 307 -15.04 13.38 -10.35
C GLY A 307 -16.01 13.24 -9.16
N GLN A 308 -15.55 12.72 -8.01
CA GLN A 308 -16.37 12.58 -6.82
C GLN A 308 -16.34 13.84 -5.95
N MET A 309 -17.46 14.10 -5.26
CA MET A 309 -17.62 15.23 -4.35
C MET A 309 -17.97 14.74 -2.94
N SER A 310 -17.69 15.56 -1.93
CA SER A 310 -18.05 15.29 -0.53
C SER A 310 -18.90 16.44 0.02
N PRO A 311 -19.99 16.14 0.77
CA PRO A 311 -20.75 17.16 1.48
C PRO A 311 -19.94 17.81 2.61
N TRP A 312 -18.83 17.19 3.01
CA TRP A 312 -17.95 17.67 4.07
C TRP A 312 -16.85 18.62 3.58
N LEU A 313 -16.77 18.90 2.28
CA LEU A 313 -15.75 19.78 1.70
C LEU A 313 -16.34 20.98 0.99
N GLU A 314 -15.65 22.11 1.11
CA GLU A 314 -15.90 23.30 0.27
C GLU A 314 -15.23 23.10 -1.11
N SER A 315 -15.98 23.31 -2.19
CA SER A 315 -15.58 22.95 -3.57
C SER A 315 -14.35 23.68 -4.14
N SER A 316 -13.77 24.68 -3.46
CA SER A 316 -12.87 25.65 -4.10
C SER A 316 -11.37 25.54 -3.78
N ARG A 317 -10.92 24.60 -2.93
CA ARG A 317 -9.49 24.49 -2.58
C ARG A 317 -8.80 23.43 -3.44
N ALA A 318 -8.00 23.88 -4.40
CA ALA A 318 -7.04 23.04 -5.11
C ALA A 318 -5.89 22.64 -4.17
N PHE A 319 -5.41 21.40 -4.30
CA PHE A 319 -4.17 20.98 -3.65
C PHE A 319 -2.98 21.63 -4.37
N PRO A 320 -1.90 21.98 -3.64
CA PRO A 320 -0.63 22.21 -4.32
C PRO A 320 -0.26 20.96 -5.12
N GLU A 321 -0.02 21.14 -6.42
CA GLU A 321 0.52 20.07 -7.26
C GLU A 321 1.86 19.62 -6.69
N SER A 322 2.10 18.31 -6.71
CA SER A 322 3.40 17.77 -6.32
C SER A 322 4.47 18.33 -7.26
N VAL A 323 5.56 18.84 -6.67
CA VAL A 323 6.63 19.50 -7.41
C VAL A 323 7.70 18.46 -7.73
N CYS A 324 7.89 18.18 -9.02
CA CYS A 324 9.01 17.36 -9.50
C CYS A 324 10.34 18.04 -9.18
N LEU A 325 11.12 17.49 -8.25
CA LEU A 325 12.37 18.09 -7.78
C LEU A 325 13.41 18.24 -8.89
N MET A 326 13.48 17.28 -9.81
CA MET A 326 14.42 17.33 -10.95
C MET A 326 13.80 17.89 -12.23
N GLY A 327 12.57 18.42 -12.18
CA GLY A 327 11.84 18.87 -13.38
C GLY A 327 12.57 19.95 -14.19
N ASN A 328 13.41 20.76 -13.53
CA ASN A 328 14.25 21.77 -14.18
C ASN A 328 15.56 21.22 -14.76
N TYR A 329 15.93 19.98 -14.42
CA TYR A 329 17.21 19.35 -14.77
C TYR A 329 17.05 18.15 -15.71
N VAL A 330 15.84 17.62 -15.84
CA VAL A 330 15.52 16.43 -16.63
C VAL A 330 14.55 16.82 -17.74
N PRO A 331 14.87 16.55 -19.01
CA PRO A 331 13.94 16.71 -20.12
C PRO A 331 12.60 16.00 -19.86
N GLY A 332 11.49 16.64 -20.24
CA GLY A 332 10.15 16.14 -19.90
C GLY A 332 9.80 14.78 -20.53
N ASP A 333 10.35 14.49 -21.71
CA ASP A 333 10.26 13.19 -22.38
C ASP A 333 10.96 12.07 -21.61
N ILE A 334 12.13 12.34 -21.01
CA ILE A 334 12.84 11.39 -20.15
C ILE A 334 12.02 11.08 -18.89
N LEU A 335 11.46 12.12 -18.26
CA LEU A 335 10.63 11.95 -17.07
C LEU A 335 9.36 11.16 -17.39
N GLN A 336 8.73 11.45 -18.53
CA GLN A 336 7.55 10.71 -19.01
C GLN A 336 7.87 9.24 -19.27
N ALA A 337 8.98 8.95 -19.97
CA ALA A 337 9.41 7.57 -20.22
C ALA A 337 9.74 6.82 -18.91
N ALA A 338 10.35 7.50 -17.94
CA ALA A 338 10.60 6.93 -16.62
C ALA A 338 9.29 6.60 -15.88
N MET A 339 8.32 7.52 -15.92
CA MET A 339 7.00 7.33 -15.30
C MET A 339 6.23 6.17 -15.94
N GLU A 340 6.25 6.04 -17.26
CA GLU A 340 5.60 4.95 -17.99
C GLU A 340 6.18 3.59 -17.59
N LYS A 341 7.51 3.48 -17.57
CA LYS A 341 8.21 2.25 -17.15
C LYS A 341 7.98 1.93 -15.67
N HIS A 342 7.89 2.95 -14.82
CA HIS A 342 7.52 2.78 -13.42
C HIS A 342 6.10 2.24 -13.28
N THR A 343 5.14 2.90 -13.94
CA THR A 343 3.73 2.51 -13.93
C THR A 343 3.53 1.10 -14.45
N GLN A 344 4.32 0.65 -15.43
CA GLN A 344 4.28 -0.72 -15.99
C GLN A 344 5.08 -1.74 -15.17
N ALA A 345 5.58 -1.36 -13.99
CA ALA A 345 6.43 -2.19 -13.12
C ALA A 345 7.71 -2.72 -13.79
N GLU A 346 8.24 -2.01 -14.79
CA GLU A 346 9.49 -2.34 -15.48
C GLU A 346 10.69 -1.68 -14.83
N CYS A 347 10.47 -0.52 -14.19
CA CYS A 347 11.49 0.25 -13.51
C CYS A 347 10.94 0.98 -12.29
N PHE A 348 11.14 0.44 -11.10
CA PHE A 348 10.51 0.99 -9.88
C PHE A 348 11.32 2.09 -9.17
N LEU A 349 12.55 2.37 -9.61
CA LEU A 349 13.46 3.30 -8.91
C LEU A 349 13.66 4.61 -9.65
N VAL A 350 13.76 4.56 -10.98
CA VAL A 350 14.22 5.69 -11.78
C VAL A 350 13.24 6.85 -11.66
N TYR A 351 11.94 6.58 -11.74
CA TYR A 351 10.93 7.63 -11.60
C TYR A 351 11.04 8.35 -10.25
N ASN A 352 11.10 7.62 -9.13
CA ASN A 352 11.20 8.23 -7.79
C ASN A 352 12.48 9.06 -7.62
N VAL A 353 13.61 8.62 -8.20
CA VAL A 353 14.86 9.41 -8.17
C VAL A 353 14.70 10.70 -8.96
N LEU A 354 14.11 10.65 -10.15
CA LEU A 354 13.93 11.83 -11.00
C LEU A 354 12.84 12.76 -10.46
N TYR A 355 11.77 12.21 -9.87
CA TYR A 355 10.63 12.99 -9.44
C TYR A 355 10.80 13.52 -8.01
N ASP A 356 11.12 12.63 -7.06
CA ASP A 356 11.19 12.94 -5.62
C ASP A 356 12.62 13.04 -5.08
N GLY A 357 13.64 12.72 -5.89
CA GLY A 357 15.05 12.76 -5.45
C GLY A 357 15.38 11.74 -4.35
N VAL A 358 14.51 10.76 -4.09
CA VAL A 358 14.62 9.79 -3.00
C VAL A 358 14.40 8.37 -3.49
N VAL A 359 14.90 7.42 -2.70
CA VAL A 359 14.67 5.98 -2.88
C VAL A 359 14.35 5.37 -1.53
N GLU A 360 13.31 4.55 -1.49
CA GLU A 360 12.96 3.74 -0.34
C GLU A 360 13.56 2.34 -0.43
N CYS A 361 14.27 1.94 0.62
CA CYS A 361 14.79 0.59 0.77
C CYS A 361 13.98 -0.20 1.81
N SER A 362 13.79 -1.49 1.54
CA SER A 362 13.19 -2.41 2.52
C SER A 362 14.16 -2.74 3.66
N ASN A 363 13.65 -3.21 4.79
CA ASN A 363 14.48 -3.81 5.83
C ASN A 363 15.27 -4.99 5.28
N THR A 364 16.45 -5.23 5.84
CA THR A 364 17.28 -6.39 5.54
C THR A 364 17.12 -7.43 6.65
N LEU A 365 16.95 -8.71 6.28
CA LEU A 365 16.95 -9.80 7.24
C LEU A 365 18.40 -10.11 7.67
N GLU A 366 18.96 -9.24 8.50
CA GLU A 366 20.33 -9.31 9.00
C GLU A 366 20.38 -9.07 10.50
N ASP A 367 21.38 -9.67 11.15
CA ASP A 367 21.64 -9.46 12.56
C ASP A 367 22.54 -8.23 12.74
N GLU A 368 21.95 -7.11 13.17
CA GLU A 368 22.68 -5.86 13.40
C GLU A 368 23.67 -5.96 14.58
N ASP A 369 23.45 -6.91 15.51
CA ASP A 369 24.33 -7.14 16.66
C ASP A 369 25.50 -8.08 16.32
N GLU A 370 25.52 -8.66 15.11
CA GLU A 370 26.60 -9.53 14.66
C GLU A 370 27.81 -8.72 14.21
N VAL A 371 28.94 -8.95 14.88
CA VAL A 371 30.19 -8.19 14.65
C VAL A 371 31.21 -8.98 13.84
N GLU A 372 31.07 -10.31 13.76
CA GLU A 372 32.03 -11.16 13.05
C GLU A 372 31.79 -11.18 11.53
N LEU A 373 30.53 -11.03 11.12
CA LEU A 373 30.15 -11.01 9.71
C LEU A 373 29.94 -9.56 9.24
N PRO A 374 30.59 -9.14 8.14
CA PRO A 374 30.33 -7.83 7.59
C PRO A 374 28.88 -7.76 7.10
N PRO A 375 28.20 -6.62 7.28
CA PRO A 375 26.86 -6.43 6.75
C PRO A 375 26.85 -6.62 5.22
N GLN A 376 25.76 -7.11 4.63
CA GLN A 376 25.66 -7.44 3.19
C GLN A 376 26.05 -6.25 2.28
N ALA A 377 25.81 -5.01 2.71
CA ALA A 377 26.27 -3.81 2.00
C ALA A 377 27.76 -3.90 1.73
N VAL A 378 28.52 -4.23 2.75
CA VAL A 378 29.98 -4.25 2.72
C VAL A 378 30.46 -5.51 2.02
N LEU A 379 29.91 -6.67 2.40
CA LEU A 379 30.29 -7.97 1.83
C LEU A 379 30.22 -7.97 0.30
N TYR A 380 29.19 -7.33 -0.24
CA TYR A 380 28.93 -7.32 -1.67
C TYR A 380 29.37 -6.07 -2.42
N LEU A 381 30.00 -5.11 -1.73
CA LEU A 381 30.49 -3.88 -2.36
C LEU A 381 31.37 -4.15 -3.61
N PRO A 382 32.35 -5.09 -3.58
CA PRO A 382 33.21 -5.33 -4.74
C PRO A 382 32.45 -5.85 -5.97
N VAL A 383 31.37 -6.61 -5.75
CA VAL A 383 30.51 -7.09 -6.85
C VAL A 383 29.75 -5.93 -7.46
N ARG A 384 29.19 -5.03 -6.63
CA ARG A 384 28.49 -3.84 -7.11
C ARG A 384 29.41 -2.91 -7.90
N GLU A 385 30.62 -2.66 -7.39
CA GLU A 385 31.62 -1.85 -8.10
C GLU A 385 31.98 -2.42 -9.47
N ARG A 386 32.11 -3.74 -9.60
CA ARG A 386 32.35 -4.40 -10.90
C ARG A 386 31.17 -4.26 -11.85
N ILE A 387 29.94 -4.46 -11.37
CA ILE A 387 28.74 -4.29 -12.21
C ILE A 387 28.63 -2.84 -12.67
N TYR A 388 28.81 -1.86 -11.78
CA TYR A 388 28.81 -0.45 -12.15
C TYR A 388 29.94 -0.09 -13.11
N GLY A 389 31.15 -0.64 -12.93
CA GLY A 389 32.26 -0.44 -13.86
C GLY A 389 32.03 -1.00 -15.26
N LEU A 390 31.24 -2.08 -15.39
CA LEU A 390 30.81 -2.62 -16.69
C LEU A 390 29.71 -1.77 -17.35
N LEU A 391 28.80 -1.23 -16.55
CA LEU A 391 27.60 -0.54 -17.04
C LEU A 391 27.76 0.97 -17.23
N LEU A 392 28.65 1.59 -16.47
CA LEU A 392 29.03 2.99 -16.59
C LEU A 392 30.46 3.02 -17.11
N PRO A 393 30.68 2.84 -18.43
CA PRO A 393 32.02 2.83 -18.99
C PRO A 393 32.71 4.14 -18.63
N VAL A 394 33.74 4.01 -17.80
CA VAL A 394 34.54 5.13 -17.32
C VAL A 394 35.28 5.72 -18.51
N GLN A 395 35.04 7.00 -18.80
CA GLN A 395 35.91 7.71 -19.73
C GLN A 395 37.35 7.67 -19.19
N PRO A 396 38.37 7.33 -20.01
CA PRO A 396 39.74 7.21 -19.54
C PRO A 396 40.20 8.51 -18.87
N GLY A 397 40.46 8.46 -17.56
CA GLY A 397 40.96 9.59 -16.76
C GLY A 397 40.14 9.92 -15.50
N VAL A 398 38.92 9.39 -15.34
CA VAL A 398 38.11 9.61 -14.12
C VAL A 398 38.26 8.42 -13.17
N SER A 399 38.95 8.61 -12.05
CA SER A 399 39.05 7.58 -11.01
C SER A 399 37.69 7.36 -10.34
N PHE A 400 37.26 6.10 -10.21
CA PHE A 400 36.00 5.66 -9.58
C PHE A 400 35.76 6.29 -8.18
N LEU A 401 36.86 6.61 -7.48
CA LEU A 401 36.88 7.27 -6.17
C LEU A 401 36.25 8.67 -6.17
N TYR A 402 36.18 9.38 -7.31
CA TYR A 402 35.62 10.73 -7.37
C TYR A 402 34.09 10.74 -7.50
N LEU A 403 33.49 9.81 -8.26
CA LEU A 403 32.03 9.71 -8.41
C LEU A 403 31.36 9.23 -7.11
N LEU A 404 31.97 8.27 -6.40
CA LEU A 404 31.50 7.81 -5.09
C LEU A 404 31.69 8.86 -3.97
N ARG A 405 32.66 9.78 -4.10
CA ARG A 405 32.87 10.85 -3.10
C ARG A 405 31.78 11.91 -3.12
N ILE A 406 31.13 12.14 -4.26
CA ILE A 406 30.01 13.08 -4.38
C ILE A 406 28.77 12.56 -3.62
N TYR A 407 28.62 11.23 -3.53
CA TYR A 407 27.56 10.56 -2.76
C TYR A 407 27.99 10.12 -1.34
N GLY A 408 29.22 10.48 -0.94
CA GLY A 408 29.93 9.87 0.18
C GLY A 408 30.04 10.71 1.46
N LYS A 409 29.01 11.48 1.82
CA LYS A 409 28.90 12.01 3.19
C LYS A 409 27.58 11.61 3.83
N LYS A 410 27.65 10.48 4.55
CA LYS A 410 26.64 9.88 5.44
C LYS A 410 25.39 9.36 4.74
N SER A 411 25.42 8.11 4.28
CA SER A 411 24.41 7.08 4.58
C SER A 411 24.81 5.77 3.89
N TYR A 412 25.00 4.72 4.68
CA TYR A 412 25.33 3.38 4.21
C TYR A 412 24.05 2.74 3.62
N PHE A 413 24.07 2.32 2.35
CA PHE A 413 22.94 1.63 1.72
C PHE A 413 23.38 0.26 1.16
N MET A 414 22.68 -0.78 1.64
CA MET A 414 22.79 -2.22 1.35
C MET A 414 21.91 -2.65 0.18
N MET A 415 22.23 -3.80 -0.44
CA MET A 415 21.31 -4.82 -1.00
C MET A 415 22.08 -5.81 -1.90
N HIS A 416 21.57 -7.03 -2.17
CA HIS A 416 22.18 -7.94 -3.17
C HIS A 416 21.27 -8.73 -4.10
N PHE A 417 19.95 -8.57 -4.05
CA PHE A 417 19.08 -9.07 -5.14
C PHE A 417 18.44 -7.96 -5.97
N TYR A 418 18.55 -6.73 -5.49
CA TYR A 418 18.14 -5.55 -6.22
C TYR A 418 19.10 -5.26 -7.37
N TYR A 419 20.39 -5.57 -7.26
CA TYR A 419 21.36 -4.94 -8.14
C TYR A 419 21.43 -5.47 -9.55
N VAL A 420 21.13 -6.73 -9.89
CA VAL A 420 21.06 -7.09 -11.33
C VAL A 420 19.93 -6.30 -12.01
N VAL A 421 18.81 -6.12 -11.32
CA VAL A 421 17.65 -5.35 -11.80
C VAL A 421 17.90 -3.84 -11.72
N THR A 422 18.41 -3.30 -10.63
CA THR A 422 18.79 -1.87 -10.46
C THR A 422 19.91 -1.47 -11.41
N CYS A 423 20.83 -2.37 -11.73
CA CYS A 423 21.89 -2.15 -12.70
C CYS A 423 21.34 -2.21 -14.13
N LEU A 424 20.48 -3.18 -14.48
CA LEU A 424 19.72 -3.18 -15.73
C LEU A 424 18.78 -1.97 -15.87
N GLN A 425 18.28 -1.42 -14.76
CA GLN A 425 17.41 -0.24 -14.74
C GLN A 425 18.18 1.07 -14.80
N LEU A 426 19.37 1.14 -14.19
CA LEU A 426 20.33 2.23 -14.42
C LEU A 426 20.82 2.26 -15.88
N MET A 427 20.90 1.11 -16.58
CA MET A 427 21.14 1.08 -18.03
C MET A 427 20.05 1.82 -18.82
N GLN A 428 18.79 1.81 -18.36
CA GLN A 428 17.74 2.58 -19.04
C GLN A 428 17.98 4.08 -18.93
N LEU A 429 18.60 4.57 -17.85
CA LEU A 429 19.01 5.97 -17.74
C LEU A 429 20.09 6.33 -18.78
N VAL A 430 21.07 5.43 -18.99
CA VAL A 430 22.16 5.63 -19.97
C VAL A 430 21.64 5.54 -21.40
N CYS A 431 20.71 4.63 -21.69
CA CYS A 431 20.09 4.49 -23.02
C CYS A 431 19.06 5.56 -23.37
N ILE A 432 18.56 6.33 -22.39
CA ILE A 432 17.68 7.48 -22.65
C ILE A 432 18.51 8.77 -22.86
N THR A 433 19.79 8.76 -22.52
CA THR A 433 20.71 9.92 -22.66
C THR A 433 21.69 9.77 -23.84
N ILE A 434 21.49 8.77 -24.71
CA ILE A 434 22.18 8.56 -26.00
C ILE A 434 21.11 8.45 -27.07
#